data_AF-A0A1R3I292-F1
#
_entry.id   AF-A0A1R3I292-F1
#
_cell.length_a   1.000
_cell.length_b   1.000
_cell.length_c   1.000
_cell.angle_alpha   90.00
_cell.angle_beta   90.00
_cell.angle_gamma   90.00
#
_symmetry.space_group_name_H-M   'P 1'
#
loop_
_entity.id
_entity.type
_entity.pdbx_description
1 polymer ?
#
loop_
_entity_poly.entity_id
_entity_poly.type
_entity_poly.pdbx_seq_one_letter_code
_entity_poly.pdbx_strand_id
1 'polypeptide(L)'
;MGSSRLPILLSCCSLLLSFATLTLSAEDPYFECRYAEENKGNFTDKSTYQSNLNDIISQLSNLTDFNYGFHNLSAGGNPDKVFATALCAGDKTPNECRTCFNYTITKLIDRCPWGKEVVAWSQFCMVRYANRDIFAQLDSDPRTCAYNPTNASNPDVFNLALSNLLTNLSDEASTGGALRKYAADNTTDDPQQMIFAAVQCTPDLNQENCSLCLNFAMSELSKCCAGRLGCRVLRPSCVLRFETGSFFNLTAVVPLPSPPPSSTPSPPPPPPSTSATIGG
;
A
#
# COMPACT_ATOMS: atom_id res chain seq x y z
N MET A 1 46.09 -62.61 -37.38
CA MET A 1 46.93 -61.93 -36.37
C MET A 1 46.93 -60.46 -36.73
N GLY A 2 46.19 -59.54 -36.11
CA GLY A 2 45.88 -59.37 -34.69
C GLY A 2 46.19 -57.90 -34.43
N SER A 3 45.18 -57.03 -34.36
CA SER A 3 45.36 -55.69 -33.80
C SER A 3 44.00 -55.12 -33.42
N SER A 4 43.65 -55.35 -32.16
CA SER A 4 42.50 -54.79 -31.47
C SER A 4 42.57 -53.26 -31.46
N ARG A 5 41.52 -52.60 -31.94
CA ARG A 5 41.33 -51.15 -31.69
C ARG A 5 40.46 -50.97 -30.45
N LEU A 6 41.12 -50.50 -29.41
CA LEU A 6 40.61 -50.12 -28.09
C LEU A 6 39.60 -48.95 -28.22
N PRO A 7 38.48 -48.92 -27.48
CA PRO A 7 37.57 -47.79 -27.51
C PRO A 7 38.15 -46.64 -26.67
N ILE A 8 38.22 -45.45 -27.27
CA ILE A 8 38.63 -44.21 -26.61
C ILE A 8 37.48 -43.77 -25.69
N LEU A 9 37.61 -44.04 -24.40
CA LEU A 9 36.79 -43.43 -23.35
C LEU A 9 37.12 -41.94 -23.27
N LEU A 10 36.32 -41.09 -23.95
CA LEU A 10 36.30 -39.65 -23.67
C LEU A 10 35.63 -39.41 -22.32
N SER A 11 36.42 -39.54 -21.25
CA SER A 11 36.09 -38.94 -19.95
C SER A 11 36.35 -37.44 -20.05
N CYS A 12 35.41 -36.71 -20.64
CA CYS A 12 35.40 -35.25 -20.60
C CYS A 12 34.85 -34.86 -19.22
N CYS A 13 35.77 -34.67 -18.28
CA CYS A 13 35.48 -34.20 -16.93
C CYS A 13 34.96 -32.76 -17.03
N SER A 14 33.65 -32.61 -17.21
CA SER A 14 32.96 -31.33 -17.24
C SER A 14 33.00 -30.72 -15.84
N LEU A 15 34.01 -29.87 -15.57
CA LEU A 15 33.97 -28.93 -14.46
C LEU A 15 32.77 -28.01 -14.67
N LEU A 16 31.62 -28.38 -14.09
CA LEU A 16 30.47 -27.51 -13.93
C LEU A 16 30.87 -26.36 -12.98
N LEU A 17 31.42 -25.28 -13.54
CA LEU A 17 31.51 -23.99 -12.88
C LEU A 17 30.07 -23.59 -12.52
N SER A 18 29.72 -23.84 -11.27
CA SER A 18 28.47 -23.40 -10.69
C SER A 18 28.60 -21.89 -10.51
N PHE A 19 28.23 -21.12 -11.53
CA PHE A 19 28.01 -19.69 -11.37
C PHE A 19 26.79 -19.53 -10.47
N ALA A 20 27.01 -19.57 -9.15
CA ALA A 20 26.07 -19.02 -8.20
C ALA A 20 26.00 -17.52 -8.50
N THR A 21 25.01 -17.11 -9.28
CA THR A 21 24.66 -15.71 -9.42
C THR A 21 24.21 -15.24 -8.04
N LEU A 22 25.12 -14.58 -7.31
CA LEU A 22 24.77 -13.75 -6.17
C LEU A 22 23.85 -12.66 -6.72
N THR A 23 22.54 -12.89 -6.64
CA THR A 23 21.55 -11.85 -6.83
C THR A 23 21.74 -10.90 -5.65
N LEU A 24 22.53 -9.85 -5.83
CA LEU A 24 22.39 -8.67 -4.99
C LEU A 24 20.94 -8.26 -5.16
N SER A 25 20.10 -8.40 -4.11
CA SER A 25 18.77 -7.81 -4.14
C SER A 25 19.00 -6.32 -4.35
N ALA A 26 18.64 -5.80 -5.52
CA ALA A 26 18.72 -4.37 -5.76
C ALA A 26 17.96 -3.67 -4.64
N GLU A 27 18.60 -2.70 -3.97
CA GLU A 27 17.89 -1.89 -2.99
C GLU A 27 16.76 -1.14 -3.69
N ASP A 28 15.58 -1.09 -3.06
CA ASP A 28 14.44 -0.32 -3.55
C ASP A 28 14.78 1.17 -3.44
N PRO A 29 14.98 1.88 -4.57
CA PRO A 29 15.34 3.29 -4.54
C PRO A 29 14.19 4.17 -4.02
N TYR A 30 13.01 3.59 -3.81
CA TYR A 30 11.81 4.27 -3.31
C TYR A 30 11.58 4.10 -1.81
N PHE A 31 12.48 3.40 -1.10
CA PHE A 31 12.37 3.17 0.32
C PHE A 31 12.58 4.47 1.12
N GLU A 32 11.60 4.81 1.95
CA GLU A 32 11.64 5.93 2.89
C GLU A 32 11.08 5.47 4.23
N CYS A 33 11.66 5.92 5.34
CA CYS A 33 11.08 5.73 6.66
C CYS A 33 11.14 7.01 7.49
N ARG A 34 10.15 7.18 8.38
CA ARG A 34 10.01 8.35 9.26
C ARG A 34 9.52 7.90 10.63
N TYR A 35 10.09 8.49 11.67
CA TYR A 35 9.57 8.43 13.03
C TYR A 35 8.39 9.41 13.16
N ALA A 36 7.48 9.14 14.10
CA ALA A 36 6.45 10.11 14.46
C ALA A 36 7.05 11.48 14.86
N GLU A 37 6.38 12.57 14.49
CA GLU A 37 6.88 13.95 14.72
C GLU A 37 6.99 14.30 16.20
N GLU A 38 6.09 13.78 17.03
CA GLU A 38 6.20 13.83 18.48
C GLU A 38 6.90 12.54 18.94
N ASN A 39 8.01 12.66 19.66
CA ASN A 39 8.76 11.50 20.15
C ASN A 39 7.85 10.58 21.01
N LYS A 40 7.31 9.52 20.41
CA LYS A 40 6.46 8.50 21.06
C LYS A 40 7.26 7.50 21.89
N GLY A 41 8.56 7.77 22.07
CA GLY A 41 9.50 7.00 22.85
C GLY A 41 10.21 5.93 22.04
N ASN A 42 11.32 5.46 22.61
CA ASN A 42 12.08 4.34 22.06
C ASN A 42 11.83 3.09 22.91
N PHE A 43 11.83 1.91 22.27
CA PHE A 43 11.95 0.64 22.96
C PHE A 43 13.43 0.29 23.15
N THR A 44 13.72 -0.60 24.10
CA THR A 44 15.08 -1.06 24.40
C THR A 44 15.32 -2.45 23.84
N ASP A 45 16.60 -2.80 23.68
CA ASP A 45 17.01 -4.16 23.30
C ASP A 45 16.41 -5.19 24.28
N LYS A 46 15.89 -6.29 23.71
CA LYS A 46 15.23 -7.41 24.40
C LYS A 46 14.03 -7.00 25.25
N SER A 47 13.41 -5.86 24.98
CA SER A 47 12.16 -5.47 25.61
C SER A 47 10.98 -6.32 25.14
N THR A 48 9.93 -6.38 25.96
CA THR A 48 8.65 -7.00 25.59
C THR A 48 8.07 -6.37 24.32
N TYR A 49 8.18 -5.05 24.18
CA TYR A 49 7.76 -4.34 22.95
C TYR A 49 8.50 -4.85 21.70
N GLN A 50 9.83 -5.04 21.78
CA GLN A 50 10.59 -5.59 20.65
C GLN A 50 10.16 -7.02 20.31
N SER A 51 9.87 -7.86 21.32
CA SER A 51 9.33 -9.20 21.09
C SER A 51 7.98 -9.15 20.37
N ASN A 52 7.07 -8.29 20.82
CA ASN A 52 5.76 -8.12 20.18
C ASN A 52 5.90 -7.58 18.75
N LEU A 53 6.87 -6.71 18.48
CA LEU A 53 7.18 -6.24 17.12
C LEU A 53 7.71 -7.38 16.24
N ASN A 54 8.55 -8.28 16.79
CA ASN A 54 9.00 -9.47 16.06
C ASN A 54 7.85 -10.42 15.71
N ASP A 55 6.82 -10.50 16.56
CA ASP A 55 5.60 -11.25 16.27
C ASP A 55 4.84 -10.62 15.09
N ILE A 56 4.79 -9.29 14.98
CA ILE A 56 4.21 -8.58 13.81
C ILE A 56 4.96 -8.92 12.53
N ILE A 57 6.30 -8.92 12.55
CA ILE A 57 7.12 -9.29 11.37
C ILE A 57 6.81 -10.72 10.92
N SER A 58 6.72 -11.64 11.90
CA SER A 58 6.40 -13.04 11.66
C SER A 58 5.00 -13.21 11.08
N GLN A 59 4.02 -12.44 11.56
CA GLN A 59 2.66 -12.42 11.01
C GLN A 59 2.63 -11.90 9.58
N LEU A 60 3.30 -10.77 9.28
CA LEU A 60 3.40 -10.21 7.92
C LEU A 60 4.01 -11.20 6.93
N SER A 61 5.07 -11.90 7.35
CA SER A 61 5.78 -12.88 6.52
C SER A 61 4.93 -14.10 6.17
N ASN A 62 3.96 -14.42 7.03
CA ASN A 62 3.09 -15.59 6.93
C ASN A 62 1.65 -15.25 6.51
N LEU A 63 1.40 -14.06 5.96
CA LEU A 63 0.08 -13.68 5.46
C LEU A 63 -0.38 -14.64 4.35
N THR A 64 -1.50 -15.32 4.62
CA THR A 64 -2.17 -16.25 3.69
C THR A 64 -3.39 -15.62 3.03
N ASP A 65 -4.14 -14.79 3.76
CA ASP A 65 -5.21 -13.97 3.21
C ASP A 65 -4.62 -12.75 2.48
N PHE A 66 -5.15 -12.43 1.31
CA PHE A 66 -4.76 -11.23 0.58
C PHE A 66 -5.41 -9.97 1.17
N ASN A 67 -6.61 -10.06 1.74
CA ASN A 67 -7.41 -8.95 2.27
C ASN A 67 -7.32 -7.66 1.42
N TYR A 68 -7.33 -7.81 0.10
CA TYR A 68 -7.22 -6.72 -0.88
C TYR A 68 -5.99 -5.81 -0.69
N GLY A 69 -4.90 -6.35 -0.15
CA GLY A 69 -3.64 -5.66 0.06
C GLY A 69 -3.60 -4.78 1.30
N PHE A 70 -4.55 -4.87 2.23
CA PHE A 70 -4.54 -4.13 3.48
C PHE A 70 -4.64 -5.05 4.69
N HIS A 71 -3.80 -4.85 5.71
CA HIS A 71 -3.81 -5.69 6.91
C HIS A 71 -3.66 -4.85 8.17
N ASN A 72 -4.50 -5.14 9.16
CA ASN A 72 -4.37 -4.67 10.53
C ASN A 72 -3.87 -5.81 11.41
N LEU A 73 -2.79 -5.58 12.14
CA LEU A 73 -2.13 -6.57 12.98
C LEU A 73 -1.88 -6.00 14.36
N SER A 74 -1.98 -6.83 15.39
CA SER A 74 -1.57 -6.45 16.73
C SER A 74 -0.92 -7.59 17.49
N ALA A 75 -0.03 -7.26 18.41
CA ALA A 75 0.69 -8.24 19.23
C ALA A 75 0.90 -7.69 20.65
N GLY A 76 0.84 -8.59 21.63
CA GLY A 76 1.05 -8.27 23.04
C GLY A 76 -0.13 -7.59 23.75
N GLY A 77 0.11 -7.21 25.00
CA GLY A 77 -0.82 -6.50 25.87
C GLY A 77 -0.20 -5.22 26.44
N ASN A 78 -1.03 -4.36 27.04
CA ASN A 78 -0.56 -3.11 27.64
C ASN A 78 0.44 -3.40 28.79
N PRO A 79 1.52 -2.62 28.93
CA PRO A 79 1.84 -1.38 28.20
C PRO A 79 2.64 -1.56 26.89
N ASP A 80 2.97 -2.80 26.51
CA ASP A 80 3.89 -3.11 25.39
C ASP A 80 3.18 -3.55 24.10
N LYS A 81 1.87 -3.28 23.98
CA LYS A 81 1.09 -3.65 22.81
C LYS A 81 1.60 -2.91 21.58
N VAL A 82 1.72 -3.64 20.46
CA VAL A 82 2.07 -3.11 19.15
C VAL A 82 0.84 -3.19 18.26
N PHE A 83 0.52 -2.09 17.58
CA PHE A 83 -0.44 -2.04 16.50
C PHE A 83 0.33 -1.79 15.20
N ALA A 84 -0.02 -2.49 14.13
CA ALA A 84 0.62 -2.33 12.83
C ALA A 84 -0.39 -2.38 11.70
N THR A 85 -0.16 -1.57 10.68
CA THR A 85 -0.93 -1.62 9.43
C THR A 85 0.01 -1.78 8.25
N ALA A 86 -0.37 -2.62 7.29
CA ALA A 86 0.33 -2.78 6.02
C ALA A 86 -0.64 -2.49 4.87
N LEU A 87 -0.21 -1.66 3.92
CA LEU A 87 -1.00 -1.25 2.76
C LEU A 87 -0.20 -1.48 1.49
N CYS A 88 -0.71 -2.30 0.58
CA CYS A 88 -0.15 -2.53 -0.74
C CYS A 88 -0.86 -1.68 -1.78
N ALA A 89 -0.16 -1.30 -2.85
CA ALA A 89 -0.75 -0.60 -3.98
C ALA A 89 -1.93 -1.41 -4.55
N GLY A 90 -3.05 -0.75 -4.83
CA GLY A 90 -4.32 -1.39 -5.18
C GLY A 90 -4.33 -2.18 -6.49
N ASP A 91 -3.28 -2.05 -7.29
CA ASP A 91 -3.04 -2.66 -8.59
C ASP A 91 -2.01 -3.81 -8.56
N LYS A 92 -1.71 -4.35 -7.37
CA LYS A 92 -0.71 -5.41 -7.18
C LYS A 92 -1.31 -6.76 -6.83
N THR A 93 -0.62 -7.81 -7.27
CA THR A 93 -0.98 -9.19 -6.95
C THR A 93 -0.64 -9.52 -5.50
N PRO A 94 -1.27 -10.56 -4.91
CA PRO A 94 -0.95 -11.01 -3.56
C PRO A 94 0.53 -11.31 -3.32
N ASN A 95 1.21 -11.85 -4.33
CA ASN A 95 2.63 -12.17 -4.22
C ASN A 95 3.50 -10.92 -4.19
N GLU A 96 3.23 -9.94 -5.06
CA GLU A 96 3.94 -8.66 -5.05
C GLU A 96 3.76 -7.92 -3.72
N CYS A 97 2.55 -7.95 -3.16
CA CYS A 97 2.27 -7.34 -1.86
C CYS A 97 3.07 -7.98 -0.73
N ARG A 98 3.06 -9.32 -0.64
CA ARG A 98 3.84 -10.04 0.37
C ARG A 98 5.34 -9.78 0.24
N THR A 99 5.88 -9.80 -0.98
CA THR A 99 7.28 -9.45 -1.24
C THR A 99 7.59 -8.03 -0.78
N CYS A 100 6.71 -7.07 -1.09
CA CYS A 100 6.90 -5.68 -0.69
C CYS A 100 6.83 -5.50 0.83
N PHE A 101 5.84 -6.10 1.52
CA PHE A 101 5.73 -6.01 2.98
C PHE A 101 6.97 -6.58 3.67
N ASN A 102 7.43 -7.76 3.26
CA ASN A 102 8.62 -8.40 3.83
C ASN A 102 9.87 -7.54 3.65
N TYR A 103 10.05 -6.97 2.45
CA TYR A 103 11.15 -6.05 2.19
C TYR A 103 11.05 -4.80 3.08
N THR A 104 9.88 -4.18 3.10
CA THR A 104 9.65 -2.89 3.78
C THR A 104 9.83 -3.00 5.28
N ILE A 105 9.24 -4.02 5.94
CA ILE A 105 9.38 -4.18 7.39
C ILE A 105 10.83 -4.50 7.79
N THR A 106 11.53 -5.31 6.98
CA THR A 106 12.94 -5.63 7.21
C THR A 106 13.80 -4.38 7.13
N LYS A 107 13.62 -3.55 6.10
CA LYS A 107 14.35 -2.29 5.94
C LYS A 107 13.93 -1.23 6.96
N LEU A 108 12.67 -1.19 7.37
CA LEU A 108 12.18 -0.30 8.42
C LEU A 108 12.95 -0.54 9.72
N ILE A 109 13.11 -1.79 10.14
CA ILE A 109 13.80 -2.13 11.39
C ILE A 109 15.30 -1.82 11.32
N ASP A 110 15.92 -2.00 10.16
CA ASP A 110 17.34 -1.70 9.93
C ASP A 110 17.61 -0.18 9.88
N ARG A 111 16.78 0.58 9.15
CA ARG A 111 17.02 2.00 8.82
C ARG A 111 16.36 2.98 9.79
N CYS A 112 15.27 2.59 10.43
CA CYS A 112 14.56 3.36 11.45
C CYS A 112 14.40 2.57 12.76
N PRO A 113 15.52 2.23 13.45
CA PRO A 113 15.50 1.36 14.62
C PRO A 113 14.95 2.05 15.88
N TRP A 114 14.57 1.25 16.87
CA TRP A 114 14.22 1.65 18.25
C TRP A 114 12.95 2.48 18.46
N GLY A 115 12.38 3.10 17.43
CA GLY A 115 11.16 3.90 17.59
C GLY A 115 9.94 3.05 17.99
N LYS A 116 9.06 3.56 18.86
CA LYS A 116 7.76 2.92 19.17
C LYS A 116 6.63 3.33 18.22
N GLU A 117 6.86 4.31 17.35
CA GLU A 117 5.93 4.70 16.29
C GLU A 117 6.72 5.11 15.05
N VAL A 118 6.62 4.30 13.99
CA VAL A 118 7.40 4.44 12.76
C VAL A 118 6.55 4.01 11.57
N VAL A 119 6.73 4.71 10.44
CA VAL A 119 6.16 4.34 9.15
C VAL A 119 7.28 4.25 8.11
N ALA A 120 7.18 3.26 7.22
CA ALA A 120 8.00 3.16 6.04
C ALA A 120 7.15 2.92 4.79
N TRP A 121 7.67 3.40 3.67
CA TRP A 121 7.10 3.25 2.34
C TRP A 121 8.16 2.69 1.40
N SER A 122 7.79 1.68 0.64
CA SER A 122 8.53 1.16 -0.51
C SER A 122 7.78 1.49 -1.79
N GLN A 123 8.30 1.08 -2.95
CA GLN A 123 7.70 1.38 -4.25
C GLN A 123 6.21 1.01 -4.33
N PHE A 124 5.81 -0.13 -3.75
CA PHE A 124 4.48 -0.71 -3.91
C PHE A 124 3.70 -0.92 -2.61
N CYS A 125 4.25 -0.51 -1.46
CA CYS A 125 3.56 -0.70 -0.19
C CYS A 125 4.06 0.24 0.90
N MET A 126 3.29 0.30 1.98
CA MET A 126 3.57 0.99 3.22
C MET A 126 3.43 0.00 4.37
N VAL A 127 4.31 0.09 5.36
CA VAL A 127 4.19 -0.61 6.64
C VAL A 127 4.42 0.39 7.76
N ARG A 128 3.52 0.44 8.73
CA ARG A 128 3.67 1.27 9.93
C ARG A 128 3.29 0.50 11.18
N TYR A 129 3.91 0.86 12.30
CA TYR A 129 3.52 0.38 13.62
C TYR A 129 3.56 1.50 14.66
N ALA A 130 2.82 1.30 15.74
CA ALA A 130 2.71 2.23 16.85
C ALA A 130 2.47 1.49 18.18
N ASN A 131 2.75 2.17 19.29
CA ASN A 131 2.36 1.77 20.65
C ASN A 131 1.00 2.37 21.08
N ARG A 132 0.22 2.89 20.13
CA ARG A 132 -1.17 3.33 20.28
C ARG A 132 -2.03 2.66 19.22
N ASP A 133 -3.34 2.64 19.44
CA ASP A 133 -4.26 2.20 18.39
C ASP A 133 -4.23 3.20 17.22
N ILE A 134 -4.04 2.67 16.01
CA ILE A 134 -3.93 3.41 14.75
C ILE A 134 -4.96 2.96 13.71
N PHE A 135 -5.86 2.04 14.08
CA PHE A 135 -6.87 1.51 13.16
C PHE A 135 -8.04 2.47 13.00
N ALA A 136 -8.50 2.63 11.77
CA ALA A 136 -9.60 3.53 11.37
C ALA A 136 -9.40 4.99 11.82
N GLN A 137 -8.16 5.38 12.11
CA GLN A 137 -7.78 6.73 12.53
C GLN A 137 -7.03 7.44 11.40
N LEU A 138 -7.40 8.69 11.17
CA LEU A 138 -6.68 9.56 10.23
C LEU A 138 -5.36 10.00 10.86
N ASP A 139 -4.26 9.50 10.33
CA ASP A 139 -2.92 9.99 10.61
C ASP A 139 -2.35 10.61 9.33
N SER A 140 -2.13 11.92 9.36
CA SER A 140 -1.57 12.64 8.22
C SER A 140 -0.04 12.73 8.25
N ASP A 141 0.55 12.53 9.43
CA ASP A 141 1.96 12.75 9.71
C ASP A 141 2.60 11.56 10.45
N PRO A 142 3.91 11.31 10.26
CA PRO A 142 4.85 12.11 9.47
C PRO A 142 4.60 11.98 7.96
N ARG A 143 4.83 13.07 7.23
CA ARG A 143 4.71 13.13 5.77
C ARG A 143 6.05 13.32 5.09
N THR A 144 6.19 12.85 3.86
CA THR A 144 7.35 13.17 3.02
C THR A 144 6.97 13.20 1.55
N CYS A 145 7.78 13.87 0.74
CA CYS A 145 7.70 13.80 -0.71
C CYS A 145 8.98 13.22 -1.30
N ALA A 146 8.85 12.46 -2.38
CA ALA A 146 9.97 12.11 -3.26
C ALA A 146 9.58 12.54 -4.68
N TYR A 147 10.45 13.26 -5.38
CA TYR A 147 10.11 13.87 -6.67
C TYR A 147 11.19 13.69 -7.72
N ASN A 148 10.76 13.72 -8.97
CA ASN A 148 11.64 13.82 -10.11
C ASN A 148 12.23 15.25 -10.17
N PRO A 149 13.56 15.43 -10.21
CA PRO A 149 14.17 16.77 -10.25
C PRO A 149 13.94 17.52 -11.57
N THR A 150 13.43 16.85 -12.59
CA THR A 150 13.12 17.43 -13.91
C THR A 150 11.80 18.18 -13.86
N ASN A 151 11.79 19.38 -14.46
CA ASN A 151 10.59 20.21 -14.56
C ASN A 151 9.83 19.94 -15.85
N ALA A 152 8.52 20.14 -15.79
CA ALA A 152 7.68 20.26 -16.98
C ALA A 152 8.09 21.48 -17.82
N SER A 153 7.94 21.36 -19.14
CA SER A 153 8.20 22.46 -20.07
C SER A 153 7.25 23.66 -19.84
N ASN A 154 6.00 23.37 -19.47
CA ASN A 154 5.01 24.37 -19.08
C ASN A 154 4.39 23.99 -17.71
N PRO A 155 5.02 24.40 -16.60
CA PRO A 155 4.58 24.01 -15.26
C PRO A 155 3.13 24.36 -14.92
N ASP A 156 2.62 25.51 -15.38
CA ASP A 156 1.28 25.97 -15.03
C ASP A 156 0.20 25.09 -15.70
N VAL A 157 0.38 24.78 -16.99
CA VAL A 157 -0.52 23.90 -17.73
C VAL A 157 -0.45 22.47 -17.19
N PHE A 158 0.76 21.97 -16.92
CA PHE A 158 0.98 20.64 -16.33
C PHE A 158 0.29 20.50 -14.97
N ASN A 159 0.52 21.46 -14.06
CA ASN A 159 -0.05 21.44 -12.72
C ASN A 159 -1.58 21.55 -12.74
N LEU A 160 -2.15 22.32 -13.68
CA LEU A 160 -3.60 22.40 -13.85
C LEU A 160 -4.21 21.06 -14.29
N ALA A 161 -3.63 20.42 -15.31
CA ALA A 161 -4.06 19.11 -15.78
C ALA A 161 -3.94 18.04 -14.67
N LEU A 162 -2.81 18.04 -13.96
CA LEU A 162 -2.56 17.16 -12.82
C LEU A 162 -3.57 17.38 -11.68
N SER A 163 -3.84 18.64 -11.31
CA SER A 163 -4.80 18.96 -10.24
C SER A 163 -6.21 18.46 -10.57
N ASN A 164 -6.65 18.61 -11.82
CA ASN A 164 -7.96 18.12 -12.27
C ASN A 164 -8.03 16.59 -12.21
N LEU A 165 -6.99 15.90 -12.69
CA LEU A 165 -6.90 14.44 -12.62
C LEU A 165 -6.93 13.94 -11.17
N LEU A 166 -6.11 14.51 -10.30
CA LEU A 166 -6.04 14.12 -8.89
C LEU A 166 -7.35 14.38 -8.13
N THR A 167 -8.08 15.44 -8.48
CA THR A 167 -9.40 15.72 -7.90
C THR A 167 -10.37 14.58 -8.21
N ASN A 168 -10.50 14.21 -9.49
CA ASN A 168 -11.38 13.13 -9.92
C ASN A 168 -11.00 11.79 -9.27
N LEU A 169 -9.70 11.47 -9.25
CA LEU A 169 -9.20 10.23 -8.62
C LEU A 169 -9.45 10.22 -7.11
N SER A 170 -9.35 11.37 -6.44
CA SER A 170 -9.59 11.48 -5.00
C SER A 170 -11.05 11.24 -4.66
N ASP A 171 -11.97 11.77 -5.48
CA ASP A 171 -13.40 11.52 -5.34
C ASP A 171 -13.70 10.02 -5.50
N GLU A 172 -13.19 9.39 -6.55
CA GLU A 172 -13.36 7.94 -6.79
C GLU A 172 -12.82 7.10 -5.62
N ALA A 173 -11.55 7.30 -5.24
CA ALA A 173 -10.91 6.51 -4.19
C ALA A 173 -11.60 6.69 -2.83
N SER A 174 -12.08 7.89 -2.51
CA SER A 174 -12.76 8.16 -1.24
C SER A 174 -14.05 7.38 -1.06
N THR A 175 -14.78 7.14 -2.16
CA THR A 175 -16.02 6.36 -2.18
C THR A 175 -15.81 4.84 -2.12
N GLY A 176 -14.55 4.37 -2.22
CA GLY A 176 -14.21 2.96 -2.14
C GLY A 176 -14.68 2.30 -0.84
N GLY A 177 -14.96 0.99 -0.87
CA GLY A 177 -15.44 0.25 0.30
C GLY A 177 -14.32 -0.10 1.30
N ALA A 178 -14.69 -0.86 2.34
CA ALA A 178 -13.79 -1.31 3.40
C ALA A 178 -12.64 -2.23 2.93
N LEU A 179 -12.72 -2.74 1.69
CA LEU A 179 -11.70 -3.61 1.12
C LEU A 179 -10.63 -2.83 0.35
N ARG A 180 -11.01 -1.72 -0.30
CA ARG A 180 -10.08 -0.95 -1.14
C ARG A 180 -10.60 0.46 -1.41
N LYS A 181 -9.69 1.43 -1.27
CA LYS A 181 -9.87 2.84 -1.63
C LYS A 181 -8.70 3.29 -2.51
N TYR A 182 -8.76 2.94 -3.80
CA TYR A 182 -7.69 3.16 -4.78
C TYR A 182 -8.31 3.63 -6.09
N ALA A 183 -7.70 4.60 -6.74
CA ALA A 183 -8.04 5.04 -8.08
C ALA A 183 -6.77 5.41 -8.84
N ALA A 184 -6.73 5.11 -10.14
CA ALA A 184 -5.63 5.49 -11.01
C ALA A 184 -6.11 5.71 -12.43
N ASP A 185 -5.60 6.75 -13.06
CA ASP A 185 -5.90 7.09 -14.45
C ASP A 185 -4.78 7.98 -15.02
N ASN A 186 -4.97 8.46 -16.24
CA ASN A 186 -4.02 9.27 -16.96
C ASN A 186 -4.73 10.42 -17.69
N THR A 187 -3.97 11.46 -17.98
CA THR A 187 -4.41 12.57 -18.82
C THR A 187 -3.25 13.07 -19.67
N THR A 188 -3.52 14.06 -20.50
CA THR A 188 -2.52 14.70 -21.36
C THR A 188 -2.60 16.20 -21.18
N ASP A 189 -1.46 16.87 -21.03
CA ASP A 189 -1.36 18.33 -21.04
C ASP A 189 -1.08 18.88 -22.46
N ASP A 190 -0.89 20.20 -22.60
CA ASP A 190 -0.49 20.86 -23.86
C ASP A 190 1.01 21.22 -23.84
N PRO A 191 1.84 20.83 -24.86
CA PRO A 191 1.49 20.20 -26.13
C PRO A 191 1.80 18.69 -26.15
N GLN A 192 1.09 17.91 -25.33
CA GLN A 192 1.04 16.44 -25.31
C GLN A 192 1.98 15.71 -24.32
N GLN A 193 2.23 16.25 -23.12
CA GLN A 193 2.87 15.46 -22.06
C GLN A 193 1.82 14.57 -21.38
N MET A 194 2.04 13.25 -21.41
CA MET A 194 1.23 12.30 -20.65
C MET A 194 1.50 12.45 -19.15
N ILE A 195 0.44 12.37 -18.35
CA ILE A 195 0.47 12.38 -16.89
C ILE A 195 -0.29 11.14 -16.41
N PHE A 196 0.40 10.24 -15.71
CA PHE A 196 -0.20 9.10 -15.03
C PHE A 196 -0.29 9.43 -13.55
N ALA A 197 -1.44 9.17 -12.92
CA ALA A 197 -1.62 9.41 -11.49
C ALA A 197 -2.37 8.26 -10.82
N ALA A 198 -2.04 8.03 -9.55
CA ALA A 198 -2.74 7.10 -8.68
C ALA A 198 -2.83 7.68 -7.27
N VAL A 199 -3.96 7.45 -6.61
CA VAL A 199 -4.19 7.82 -5.22
C VAL A 199 -4.75 6.63 -4.45
N GLN A 200 -4.42 6.55 -3.16
CA GLN A 200 -4.88 5.47 -2.32
C GLN A 200 -5.02 5.92 -0.86
N CYS A 201 -6.10 5.49 -0.20
CA CYS A 201 -6.25 5.58 1.25
C CYS A 201 -6.12 4.20 1.89
N THR A 202 -5.82 4.17 3.18
CA THR A 202 -6.05 2.95 3.96
C THR A 202 -7.56 2.65 3.98
N PRO A 203 -7.99 1.42 3.62
CA PRO A 203 -9.41 1.07 3.50
C PRO A 203 -10.24 1.17 4.79
N ASP A 204 -9.59 1.21 5.95
CA ASP A 204 -10.22 1.36 7.27
C ASP A 204 -10.73 2.79 7.55
N LEU A 205 -10.35 3.78 6.74
CA LEU A 205 -10.92 5.12 6.85
C LEU A 205 -12.35 5.16 6.32
N ASN A 206 -13.17 6.05 6.89
CA ASN A 206 -14.42 6.45 6.26
C ASN A 206 -14.14 7.37 5.04
N GLN A 207 -15.18 7.66 4.26
CA GLN A 207 -15.06 8.50 3.07
C GLN A 207 -14.50 9.90 3.40
N GLU A 208 -15.03 10.56 4.42
CA GLU A 208 -14.62 11.91 4.83
C GLU A 208 -13.13 12.00 5.17
N ASN A 209 -12.62 11.08 6.00
CA ASN A 209 -11.21 11.04 6.39
C ASN A 209 -10.30 10.68 5.21
N CYS A 210 -10.75 9.83 4.28
CA CYS A 210 -9.99 9.55 3.07
C CYS A 210 -9.90 10.80 2.17
N SER A 211 -11.02 11.46 1.90
CA SER A 211 -11.04 12.72 1.13
C SER A 211 -10.15 13.78 1.79
N LEU A 212 -10.23 13.92 3.12
CA LEU A 212 -9.40 14.86 3.87
C LEU A 212 -7.89 14.53 3.75
N CYS A 213 -7.50 13.26 3.87
CA CYS A 213 -6.11 12.85 3.71
C CYS A 213 -5.60 13.16 2.30
N LEU A 214 -6.36 12.83 1.25
CA LEU A 214 -5.99 13.08 -0.13
C LEU A 214 -5.91 14.59 -0.43
N ASN A 215 -6.81 15.40 0.11
CA ASN A 215 -6.73 16.86 0.06
C ASN A 215 -5.43 17.39 0.70
N PHE A 216 -5.04 16.85 1.87
CA PHE A 216 -3.76 17.19 2.47
C PHE A 216 -2.56 16.74 1.62
N ALA A 217 -2.64 15.58 0.95
CA ALA A 217 -1.60 15.13 0.04
C ALA A 217 -1.48 16.05 -1.19
N MET A 218 -2.60 16.45 -1.80
CA MET A 218 -2.63 17.41 -2.92
C MET A 218 -2.09 18.78 -2.52
N SER A 219 -2.45 19.28 -1.33
CA SER A 219 -1.94 20.57 -0.85
C SER A 219 -0.42 20.60 -0.69
N GLU A 220 0.19 19.43 -0.41
CA GLU A 220 1.64 19.30 -0.22
C GLU A 220 2.40 19.40 -1.55
N LEU A 221 1.75 19.10 -2.68
CA LEU A 221 2.36 19.18 -4.01
C LEU A 221 2.91 20.58 -4.31
N SER A 222 2.20 21.63 -3.88
CA SER A 222 2.64 23.02 -4.06
C SER A 222 3.96 23.33 -3.35
N LYS A 223 4.30 22.59 -2.28
CA LYS A 223 5.51 22.80 -1.50
C LYS A 223 6.70 21.99 -2.01
N CYS A 224 6.47 20.74 -2.42
CA CYS A 224 7.57 19.81 -2.72
C CYS A 224 7.69 19.44 -4.21
N CYS A 225 6.61 19.58 -4.99
CA CYS A 225 6.49 18.97 -6.33
C CYS A 225 5.96 19.91 -7.41
N ALA A 226 5.87 21.21 -7.14
CA ALA A 226 5.38 22.19 -8.09
C ALA A 226 6.18 22.15 -9.41
N GLY A 227 5.49 21.87 -10.52
CA GLY A 227 6.08 21.84 -11.85
C GLY A 227 7.02 20.67 -12.12
N ARG A 228 7.09 19.67 -11.24
CA ARG A 228 7.92 18.47 -11.43
C ARG A 228 7.21 17.46 -12.34
N LEU A 229 7.98 16.66 -13.08
CA LEU A 229 7.45 15.59 -13.94
C LEU A 229 7.01 14.33 -13.19
N GLY A 230 7.30 14.24 -11.90
CA GLY A 230 6.93 13.09 -11.08
C GLY A 230 7.04 13.40 -9.61
N CYS A 231 6.14 12.84 -8.80
CA CYS A 231 6.12 13.01 -7.36
C CYS A 231 5.37 11.88 -6.68
N ARG A 232 5.83 11.54 -5.48
CA ARG A 232 5.14 10.72 -4.50
C ARG A 232 4.95 11.56 -3.25
N VAL A 233 3.72 11.75 -2.81
CA VAL A 233 3.38 12.28 -1.49
C VAL A 233 2.98 11.10 -0.61
N LEU A 234 3.71 10.92 0.47
CA LEU A 234 3.63 9.75 1.34
C LEU A 234 3.11 10.20 2.72
N ARG A 235 1.94 9.70 3.11
CA ARG A 235 1.34 9.89 4.44
C ARG A 235 0.94 8.53 5.03
N PRO A 236 0.78 8.42 6.36
CA PRO A 236 0.42 7.15 7.00
C PRO A 236 -0.97 6.61 6.64
N SER A 237 -1.91 7.50 6.28
CA SER A 237 -3.29 7.10 5.90
C SER A 237 -3.59 7.19 4.41
N CYS A 238 -2.73 7.83 3.61
CA CYS A 238 -2.94 7.93 2.17
C CYS A 238 -1.64 8.20 1.41
N VAL A 239 -1.63 7.83 0.15
CA VAL A 239 -0.52 8.10 -0.78
C VAL A 239 -1.06 8.67 -2.07
N LEU A 240 -0.26 9.55 -2.68
CA LEU A 240 -0.51 10.13 -3.99
C LEU A 240 0.76 9.98 -4.81
N ARG A 241 0.63 9.50 -6.04
CA ARG A 241 1.75 9.41 -6.98
C ARG A 241 1.33 9.91 -8.34
N PHE A 242 2.20 10.68 -8.98
CA PHE A 242 2.12 10.94 -10.41
C PHE A 242 3.49 10.84 -11.06
N GLU A 243 3.51 10.50 -12.34
CA GLU A 243 4.70 10.40 -13.18
C GLU A 243 4.30 10.64 -14.64
N THR A 244 5.25 10.97 -15.52
CA THR A 244 5.01 11.01 -16.97
C THR A 244 5.11 9.64 -17.65
N GLY A 245 5.67 8.64 -16.96
CA GLY A 245 5.70 7.24 -17.39
C GLY A 245 4.67 6.41 -16.63
N SER A 246 4.02 5.46 -17.31
CA SER A 246 3.07 4.55 -16.64
C SER A 246 3.77 3.72 -15.55
N PHE A 247 3.13 3.61 -14.39
CA PHE A 247 3.65 2.86 -13.24
C PHE A 247 2.61 1.93 -12.57
N PHE A 248 1.37 1.93 -13.08
CA PHE A 248 0.29 1.09 -12.56
C PHE A 248 -0.22 0.12 -13.63
N ASN A 249 -0.83 -0.98 -13.19
CA ASN A 249 -1.44 -1.96 -14.08
C ASN A 249 -2.90 -2.23 -13.70
N LEU A 250 -3.85 -1.55 -14.34
CA LEU A 250 -5.28 -1.73 -14.06
C LEU A 250 -5.79 -3.14 -14.36
N THR A 251 -5.09 -3.93 -15.20
CA THR A 251 -5.46 -5.32 -15.46
C THR A 251 -5.10 -6.28 -14.31
N ALA A 252 -4.19 -5.86 -13.42
CA ALA A 252 -3.79 -6.63 -12.23
C ALA A 252 -4.64 -6.30 -10.99
N VAL A 253 -5.57 -5.33 -11.10
CA VAL A 253 -6.48 -4.95 -10.02
C VAL A 253 -7.43 -6.11 -9.73
N VAL A 254 -7.30 -6.70 -8.53
CA VAL A 254 -8.16 -7.82 -8.10
C VAL A 254 -9.62 -7.33 -7.98
N PRO A 255 -10.62 -7.96 -8.62
CA PRO A 255 -12.01 -7.50 -8.54
C PRO A 255 -12.57 -7.55 -7.10
N LEU A 256 -13.36 -6.53 -6.72
CA LEU A 256 -14.09 -6.55 -5.46
C LEU A 256 -15.21 -7.61 -5.49
N PRO A 257 -15.61 -8.18 -4.34
CA PRO A 257 -16.76 -9.06 -4.27
C PRO A 257 -18.02 -8.28 -4.64
N SER A 258 -18.96 -8.94 -5.32
CA SER A 258 -20.29 -8.36 -5.56
C SER A 258 -20.97 -8.03 -4.23
N PRO A 259 -21.70 -6.90 -4.13
CA PRO A 259 -22.46 -6.58 -2.93
C PRO A 259 -23.47 -7.71 -2.65
N PRO A 260 -23.73 -8.04 -1.37
CA PRO A 260 -24.76 -9.02 -1.03
C PRO A 260 -26.12 -8.56 -1.60
N PRO A 261 -26.96 -9.50 -2.07
CA PRO A 261 -28.28 -9.15 -2.58
C PRO A 261 -29.07 -8.43 -1.48
N SER A 262 -29.58 -7.24 -1.80
CA SER A 262 -30.43 -6.45 -0.89
C SER A 262 -31.59 -7.33 -0.42
N SER A 263 -31.71 -7.55 0.88
CA SER A 263 -32.87 -8.23 1.45
C SER A 263 -34.12 -7.38 1.17
N THR A 264 -35.00 -7.87 0.30
CA THR A 264 -36.32 -7.28 0.10
C THR A 264 -37.05 -7.25 1.44
N PRO A 265 -37.62 -6.11 1.88
CA PRO A 265 -38.41 -6.08 3.10
C PRO A 265 -39.59 -7.05 2.95
N SER A 266 -39.74 -7.98 3.90
CA SER A 266 -40.91 -8.86 3.95
C SER A 266 -42.19 -8.01 3.95
N PRO A 267 -43.22 -8.38 3.19
CA PRO A 267 -44.48 -7.65 3.18
C PRO A 267 -45.08 -7.62 4.60
N PRO A 268 -45.71 -6.51 4.99
CA PRO A 268 -46.34 -6.41 6.32
C PRO A 268 -47.41 -7.49 6.49
N PRO A 269 -47.59 -8.02 7.71
CA PRO A 269 -48.60 -9.03 7.98
C PRO A 269 -50.00 -8.49 7.65
N PRO A 270 -50.91 -9.34 7.15
CA PRO A 270 -52.28 -8.93 6.85
C PRO A 270 -52.99 -8.44 8.12
N PRO A 271 -53.86 -7.43 8.02
CA PRO A 271 -54.60 -6.91 9.16
C PRO A 271 -55.51 -7.98 9.77
N PRO A 272 -55.69 -7.99 11.10
CA PRO A 272 -56.54 -8.97 11.77
C PRO A 272 -57.99 -8.85 11.29
N SER A 273 -58.55 -9.98 10.87
CA SER A 273 -59.96 -10.11 10.51
C SER A 273 -60.83 -9.92 11.75
N THR A 274 -61.54 -8.79 11.80
CA THR A 274 -62.61 -8.57 12.77
C THR A 274 -63.82 -9.41 12.39
N SER A 275 -63.99 -10.56 13.05
CA SER A 275 -65.27 -11.27 13.05
C SER A 275 -66.30 -10.42 13.78
N ALA A 276 -67.22 -9.84 13.02
CA ALA A 276 -68.41 -9.21 13.57
C ALA A 276 -69.29 -10.28 14.22
N THR A 277 -69.38 -10.26 15.55
CA THR A 277 -70.42 -10.96 16.29
C THR A 277 -71.75 -10.25 16.03
N ILE A 278 -72.60 -10.83 15.18
CA ILE A 278 -74.01 -10.43 15.07
C ILE A 278 -74.75 -11.07 16.25
N GLY A 279 -75.24 -10.23 17.15
CA GLY A 279 -76.17 -10.64 18.20
C GLY A 279 -77.57 -10.90 17.62
N GLY A 280 -78.19 -11.97 18.12
CA GLY A 280 -79.56 -12.39 17.86
C GLY A 280 -79.86 -13.64 18.67
#